data_AF-A0A8D1HNN9-F1
#
_entry.id   AF-A0A8D1HNN9-F1
#
_cell.length_a   1.000
_cell.length_b   1.000
_cell.length_c   1.000
_cell.angle_alpha   90.00
_cell.angle_beta   90.00
_cell.angle_gamma   90.00
#
_symmetry.space_group_name_H-M   'P 1'
#
loop_
_entity.id
_entity.type
_entity.pdbx_description
1 polymer ?
#
loop_
_entity_poly.entity_id
_entity_poly.type
_entity_poly.pdbx_seq_one_letter_code
_entity_poly.pdbx_strand_id
1 'polypeptide(L)'
;MAVAAAAAAAAAAGPAGGGGGRAQRSGLLEVLVRDRWHKVLVNLSEDALVLSCEEGAAAYNGIGTATNGSFCRGAGPGHPGAGGAQPPDSPAGVRTAFTDLPEQVPESISNQKRGVKVLKQELGGLGISIKGGKENKMPILISKIFKGLAADQTQALYVGDAILSVNGADLRDATHDEAVQALKRAGKEVLLEVKYMREATPYVKKGSPVSEIGWETPPPESPRLGGSSSDPPSSQSFSSFQRDRKSIPLKMCYVTRSMALADPENRQLEIHSPDAKHTVILRSKDSATAQVWFSAIHSNISDLLPRVIAEVREQLGKAGIAGSRELRHLGWLTEKVPGDGEKQWKPALVVLTEKDLLIYDSMPRRKEAWSSPVHTYPLLATRLVHSGPGKGSPQAGMDLSFATRTGTRQGIETHLFRAETSRDLSHWTRSIVQGCHNSAELTTEITTACTYKNQECRLTIHYENGFSVTTEPQEGAFPKTIIQAPYEKLKMSSDDGIRMLYLDFGGKDGELQLDLHSCPKPIVFIIHSFLSAKITRLGLVA
;
A
#
# COMPACT_ATOMS: atom_id res chain seq x y z
N MET A 1 15.60 18.65 30.62
CA MET A 1 16.02 19.96 30.06
C MET A 1 16.86 19.88 28.78
N ALA A 2 17.04 18.74 28.10
CA ALA A 2 17.73 18.67 26.80
C ALA A 2 16.79 18.38 25.60
N VAL A 3 15.49 18.26 25.83
CA VAL A 3 14.51 17.75 24.84
C VAL A 3 13.78 18.87 24.09
N ALA A 4 13.71 20.07 24.70
CA ALA A 4 13.09 21.26 24.09
C ALA A 4 13.93 21.84 22.92
N ALA A 5 15.26 21.79 23.03
CA ALA A 5 16.16 22.34 22.02
C ALA A 5 16.19 21.56 20.69
N ALA A 6 15.75 20.30 20.68
CA ALA A 6 15.74 19.48 19.46
C ALA A 6 14.55 19.81 18.54
N ALA A 7 13.45 20.34 19.06
CA ALA A 7 12.30 20.76 18.27
C ALA A 7 12.56 22.07 17.48
N ALA A 8 13.43 22.94 18.01
CA ALA A 8 13.75 24.23 17.40
C ALA A 8 14.70 24.13 16.18
N ALA A 9 15.54 23.10 16.09
CA ALA A 9 16.52 22.98 15.00
C ALA A 9 15.91 22.56 13.64
N ALA A 10 14.64 22.14 13.60
CA ALA A 10 13.91 21.83 12.37
C ALA A 10 13.08 23.01 11.83
N ALA A 11 13.21 24.21 12.41
CA ALA A 11 12.34 25.37 12.17
C ALA A 11 12.75 26.30 11.01
N ALA A 12 13.64 25.89 10.10
CA ALA A 12 14.16 26.76 9.03
C ALA A 12 13.76 26.37 7.59
N ALA A 13 12.59 25.76 7.39
CA ALA A 13 12.04 25.56 6.05
C ALA A 13 10.56 25.99 6.03
N GLY A 14 10.33 27.23 5.60
CA GLY A 14 8.99 27.79 5.40
C GLY A 14 8.19 27.04 4.33
N PRO A 15 6.86 27.25 4.27
CA PRO A 15 5.98 26.52 3.38
C PRO A 15 6.16 27.05 1.95
N ALA A 16 6.78 26.26 1.08
CA ALA A 16 6.61 26.45 -0.35
C ALA A 16 5.18 26.00 -0.71
N GLY A 17 4.27 26.97 -0.81
CA GLY A 17 2.95 26.76 -1.39
C GLY A 17 3.09 26.35 -2.85
N GLY A 18 2.84 25.07 -3.13
CA GLY A 18 2.73 24.53 -4.47
C GLY A 18 1.38 23.87 -4.63
N GLY A 19 0.45 24.56 -5.30
CA GLY A 19 -0.78 23.93 -5.80
C GLY A 19 -0.40 22.87 -6.83
N GLY A 20 -0.49 21.59 -6.45
CA GLY A 20 -0.19 20.46 -7.32
C GLY A 20 -1.48 19.94 -7.96
N GLY A 21 -1.61 20.10 -9.28
CA GLY A 21 -2.64 19.42 -10.05
C GLY A 21 -2.54 17.90 -9.89
N ARG A 22 -3.71 17.25 -9.79
CA ARG A 22 -3.90 15.79 -9.67
C ARG A 22 -3.05 15.05 -10.72
N ALA A 23 -2.01 14.35 -10.26
CA ALA A 23 -1.03 13.75 -11.15
C ALA A 23 -1.50 12.39 -11.66
N GLN A 24 -2.23 12.39 -12.78
CA GLN A 24 -2.30 11.20 -13.64
C GLN A 24 -0.91 10.96 -14.24
N ARG A 25 -0.36 9.76 -14.03
CA ARG A 25 0.97 9.39 -14.53
C ARG A 25 0.91 8.05 -15.23
N SER A 26 1.48 7.97 -16.42
CA SER A 26 1.67 6.73 -17.16
C SER A 26 3.14 6.52 -17.51
N GLY A 27 3.59 5.27 -17.55
CA GLY A 27 4.93 4.94 -17.99
C GLY A 27 5.26 3.46 -17.88
N LEU A 28 6.36 3.06 -18.51
CA LEU A 28 6.83 1.67 -18.50
C LEU A 28 7.68 1.41 -17.25
N LEU A 29 7.35 0.34 -16.53
CA LEU A 29 8.12 -0.20 -15.41
C LEU A 29 8.25 -1.72 -15.58
N GLU A 30 9.07 -2.33 -14.75
CA GLU A 30 9.13 -3.79 -14.63
C GLU A 30 8.46 -4.22 -13.32
N VAL A 31 7.64 -5.27 -13.36
CA VAL A 31 7.04 -5.89 -12.16
C VAL A 31 7.66 -7.26 -11.92
N LEU A 32 7.92 -7.59 -10.66
CA LEU A 32 8.41 -8.90 -10.26
C LEU A 32 7.23 -9.88 -10.11
N VAL A 33 7.23 -10.95 -10.90
CA VAL A 33 6.24 -12.05 -10.83
C VAL A 33 6.98 -13.37 -10.92
N ARG A 34 6.80 -14.27 -9.94
CA ARG A 34 7.50 -15.58 -9.87
C ARG A 34 9.01 -15.46 -10.09
N ASP A 35 9.63 -14.51 -9.39
CA ASP A 35 11.08 -14.21 -9.46
C ASP A 35 11.59 -13.78 -10.85
N ARG A 36 10.68 -13.35 -11.74
CA ARG A 36 11.01 -12.82 -13.07
C ARG A 36 10.47 -11.42 -13.25
N TRP A 37 11.28 -10.58 -13.90
CA TRP A 37 10.91 -9.22 -14.23
C TRP A 37 10.12 -9.18 -15.53
N HIS A 38 8.96 -8.53 -15.51
CA HIS A 38 8.09 -8.38 -16.66
C HIS A 38 7.84 -6.90 -16.94
N LYS A 39 8.08 -6.46 -18.18
CA LYS A 39 7.74 -5.10 -18.60
C LYS A 39 6.23 -4.91 -18.62
N VAL A 40 5.77 -3.84 -17.98
CA VAL A 40 4.37 -3.48 -17.86
C VAL A 40 4.20 -1.98 -18.06
N LEU A 41 3.10 -1.60 -18.68
CA LEU A 41 2.63 -0.23 -18.66
C LEU A 41 1.91 0.03 -17.34
N VAL A 42 2.35 1.03 -16.60
CA VAL A 42 1.82 1.42 -15.31
C VAL A 42 1.09 2.74 -15.45
N ASN A 43 -0.17 2.77 -15.02
CA ASN A 43 -1.01 3.96 -15.00
C ASN A 43 -1.45 4.25 -13.56
N LEU A 44 -1.07 5.41 -13.04
CA LEU A 44 -1.44 5.90 -11.72
C LEU A 44 -2.61 6.87 -11.85
N SER A 45 -3.74 6.52 -11.25
CA SER A 45 -4.88 7.40 -10.98
C SER A 45 -4.83 7.90 -9.53
N GLU A 46 -5.81 8.72 -9.14
CA GLU A 46 -5.94 9.27 -7.79
C GLU A 46 -6.09 8.17 -6.72
N ASP A 47 -6.76 7.06 -7.06
CA ASP A 47 -7.19 6.02 -6.12
C ASP A 47 -6.68 4.62 -6.45
N ALA A 48 -6.07 4.42 -7.62
CA ALA A 48 -5.62 3.12 -8.09
C ALA A 48 -4.34 3.18 -8.94
N LEU A 49 -3.61 2.06 -8.93
CA LEU A 49 -2.48 1.79 -9.82
C LEU A 49 -2.88 0.65 -10.76
N VAL A 50 -2.87 0.90 -12.07
CA VAL A 50 -3.23 -0.10 -13.08
C VAL A 50 -1.99 -0.55 -13.83
N LEU A 51 -1.66 -1.83 -13.72
CA LEU A 51 -0.61 -2.51 -14.46
C LEU A 51 -1.20 -3.18 -15.70
N SER A 52 -0.55 -3.09 -16.85
CA SER A 52 -0.98 -3.79 -18.06
C SER A 52 0.19 -4.39 -18.83
N CYS A 53 0.05 -5.64 -19.30
CA CYS A 53 1.08 -6.30 -20.10
C CYS A 53 1.12 -5.74 -21.51
N GLU A 54 2.34 -5.55 -22.02
CA GLU A 54 2.57 -5.22 -23.43
C GLU A 54 2.48 -6.51 -24.26
N GLU A 55 1.62 -6.51 -25.29
CA GLU A 55 1.57 -7.58 -26.29
C GLU A 55 2.70 -7.37 -27.31
N GLY A 56 3.90 -7.87 -26.99
CA GLY A 56 5.00 -8.18 -27.92
C GLY A 56 5.28 -7.24 -29.10
N ALA A 57 5.92 -6.09 -28.86
CA ALA A 57 6.70 -5.39 -29.87
C ALA A 57 8.20 -5.72 -29.70
N ALA A 58 8.61 -6.89 -30.18
CA ALA A 58 10.04 -7.23 -30.29
C ALA A 58 10.31 -7.97 -31.60
N ALA A 59 10.51 -7.21 -32.68
CA ALA A 59 11.45 -7.49 -33.76
C ALA A 59 11.42 -6.36 -34.80
N TYR A 60 12.19 -5.30 -34.59
CA TYR A 60 12.88 -4.60 -35.69
C TYR A 60 14.08 -3.85 -35.08
N ASN A 61 15.21 -4.54 -35.00
CA ASN A 61 16.51 -3.88 -34.91
C ASN A 61 16.91 -3.48 -36.34
N GLY A 62 17.30 -2.23 -36.54
CA GLY A 62 18.27 -1.88 -37.57
C GLY A 62 18.00 -0.61 -38.38
N ILE A 63 18.87 0.39 -38.10
CA ILE A 63 19.48 1.35 -39.04
C ILE A 63 18.75 2.70 -39.21
N GLY A 64 19.44 3.78 -38.80
CA GLY A 64 19.06 5.15 -39.15
C GLY A 64 19.61 6.25 -38.23
N THR A 65 20.92 6.45 -38.23
CA THR A 65 21.64 7.62 -37.68
C THR A 65 21.28 8.94 -38.38
N ALA A 66 21.12 10.05 -37.63
CA ALA A 66 21.49 11.46 -37.95
C ALA A 66 20.69 12.45 -37.05
N THR A 67 21.27 13.00 -35.98
CA THR A 67 21.95 14.32 -35.83
C THR A 67 21.06 15.57 -35.67
N ASN A 68 21.18 16.18 -34.48
CA ASN A 68 21.22 17.62 -34.11
C ASN A 68 20.48 18.70 -34.93
N GLY A 69 19.82 19.62 -34.21
CA GLY A 69 19.53 20.97 -34.70
C GLY A 69 18.61 21.78 -33.79
N SER A 70 19.06 22.95 -33.36
CA SER A 70 18.53 23.76 -32.25
C SER A 70 17.89 25.09 -32.72
N PHE A 71 17.15 25.72 -31.80
CA PHE A 71 16.82 27.16 -31.66
C PHE A 71 15.65 27.84 -32.44
N CYS A 72 14.67 28.26 -31.62
CA CYS A 72 14.17 29.64 -31.36
C CYS A 72 13.44 30.53 -32.39
N ARG A 73 12.37 31.13 -31.83
CA ARG A 73 11.83 32.52 -31.96
C ARG A 73 10.91 32.89 -33.14
N GLY A 74 9.75 33.47 -32.76
CA GLY A 74 9.30 34.75 -33.34
C GLY A 74 7.81 34.90 -33.67
N ALA A 75 7.09 35.65 -32.82
CA ALA A 75 6.08 36.69 -33.12
C ALA A 75 4.87 36.43 -34.05
N GLY A 76 3.65 36.74 -33.55
CA GLY A 76 2.45 37.07 -34.36
C GLY A 76 2.53 38.48 -34.98
N PRO A 77 1.43 39.20 -35.34
CA PRO A 77 -0.01 38.93 -35.08
C PRO A 77 -0.96 39.20 -36.29
N GLY A 78 -2.29 39.01 -36.15
CA GLY A 78 -3.28 39.66 -37.03
C GLY A 78 -4.62 38.92 -37.28
N HIS A 79 -5.69 39.38 -36.63
CA HIS A 79 -7.13 39.09 -36.83
C HIS A 79 -7.72 39.88 -38.04
N PRO A 80 -9.05 39.93 -38.33
CA PRO A 80 -10.22 39.02 -38.17
C PRO A 80 -11.12 38.95 -39.44
N GLY A 81 -12.23 38.20 -39.45
CA GLY A 81 -13.35 38.47 -40.39
C GLY A 81 -14.30 37.30 -40.70
N ALA A 82 -15.61 37.54 -40.54
CA ALA A 82 -16.72 36.59 -40.56
C ALA A 82 -17.30 36.26 -41.95
N GLY A 83 -18.14 35.22 -42.03
CA GLY A 83 -19.19 35.09 -43.06
C GLY A 83 -19.38 33.66 -43.59
N GLY A 84 -20.56 33.07 -43.33
CA GLY A 84 -20.91 31.72 -43.79
C GLY A 84 -21.52 31.67 -45.19
N ALA A 85 -21.40 30.51 -45.84
CA ALA A 85 -22.34 29.93 -46.82
C ALA A 85 -21.86 28.52 -47.25
N GLN A 86 -22.73 27.51 -47.20
CA GLN A 86 -22.66 26.25 -47.97
C GLN A 86 -22.77 26.52 -49.49
N PRO A 87 -22.50 25.61 -50.46
CA PRO A 87 -22.59 24.13 -50.46
C PRO A 87 -21.43 23.44 -51.29
N PRO A 88 -21.63 22.36 -52.10
CA PRO A 88 -21.74 20.93 -51.79
C PRO A 88 -20.61 20.03 -52.41
N ASP A 89 -20.65 18.73 -52.05
CA ASP A 89 -20.18 17.51 -52.75
C ASP A 89 -18.79 17.43 -53.43
N SER A 90 -17.92 16.64 -52.76
CA SER A 90 -16.89 15.67 -53.22
C SER A 90 -16.52 15.59 -54.72
N PRO A 91 -15.21 15.42 -55.05
CA PRO A 91 -14.66 14.05 -55.03
C PRO A 91 -13.16 13.88 -54.64
N ALA A 92 -12.85 12.63 -54.26
CA ALA A 92 -11.58 11.90 -54.41
C ALA A 92 -10.35 12.38 -53.61
N GLY A 93 -10.31 12.02 -52.32
CA GLY A 93 -9.08 11.95 -51.52
C GLY A 93 -8.43 10.56 -51.62
N VAL A 94 -7.26 10.52 -52.24
CA VAL A 94 -6.26 9.45 -52.21
C VAL A 94 -6.00 9.02 -50.75
N ARG A 95 -6.22 7.74 -50.42
CA ARG A 95 -5.85 7.15 -49.12
C ARG A 95 -4.46 6.53 -49.22
N THR A 96 -3.50 7.15 -48.53
CA THR A 96 -2.19 6.59 -48.21
C THR A 96 -2.32 5.52 -47.13
N ALA A 97 -1.52 4.47 -47.27
CA ALA A 97 -1.51 3.28 -46.43
C ALA A 97 -1.05 3.60 -44.99
N PHE A 98 -1.92 3.45 -43.99
CA PHE A 98 -1.61 3.17 -42.58
C PHE A 98 -2.90 3.14 -41.76
N THR A 99 -3.60 2.00 -41.74
CA THR A 99 -4.48 1.54 -40.64
C THR A 99 -5.01 0.17 -41.02
N ASP A 100 -4.43 -0.90 -40.49
CA ASP A 100 -5.15 -2.17 -40.32
C ASP A 100 -4.72 -2.77 -38.96
N LEU A 101 -5.61 -2.61 -38.00
CA LEU A 101 -5.64 -3.40 -36.76
C LEU A 101 -5.91 -4.87 -37.14
N PRO A 102 -5.46 -5.88 -36.36
CA PRO A 102 -5.87 -7.25 -36.61
C PRO A 102 -7.40 -7.33 -36.55
N GLU A 103 -7.98 -7.78 -37.65
CA GLU A 103 -9.40 -7.90 -37.96
C GLU A 103 -10.19 -8.44 -36.76
N GLN A 104 -10.97 -7.56 -36.11
CA GLN A 104 -11.91 -7.98 -35.08
C GLN A 104 -12.94 -8.90 -35.73
N VAL A 105 -12.92 -10.17 -35.34
CA VAL A 105 -13.88 -11.21 -35.74
C VAL A 105 -15.32 -10.66 -35.54
N PRO A 106 -16.13 -10.49 -36.60
CA PRO A 106 -17.50 -10.01 -36.46
C PRO A 106 -18.34 -10.83 -35.46
N GLU A 107 -19.14 -10.19 -34.61
CA GLU A 107 -19.92 -10.89 -33.58
C GLU A 107 -20.92 -11.91 -34.16
N SER A 108 -21.29 -11.73 -35.44
CA SER A 108 -22.20 -12.59 -36.22
C SER A 108 -21.67 -13.98 -36.56
N ILE A 109 -20.36 -14.24 -36.45
CA ILE A 109 -19.74 -15.56 -36.71
C ILE A 109 -19.39 -16.34 -35.43
N SER A 110 -19.63 -15.75 -34.26
CA SER A 110 -19.44 -16.46 -32.99
C SER A 110 -20.45 -17.61 -32.85
N ASN A 111 -19.98 -18.81 -32.52
CA ASN A 111 -20.76 -20.04 -32.34
C ASN A 111 -21.44 -20.65 -33.59
N GLN A 112 -21.29 -20.10 -34.79
CA GLN A 112 -21.78 -20.73 -36.03
C GLN A 112 -20.74 -21.70 -36.63
N LYS A 113 -21.23 -22.80 -37.20
CA LYS A 113 -20.39 -23.75 -37.97
C LYS A 113 -20.11 -23.14 -39.34
N ARG A 114 -18.84 -23.10 -39.73
CA ARG A 114 -18.38 -22.57 -41.02
C ARG A 114 -17.66 -23.66 -41.80
N GLY A 115 -18.05 -23.85 -43.07
CA GLY A 115 -17.31 -24.68 -44.01
C GLY A 115 -16.28 -23.84 -44.74
N VAL A 116 -15.00 -24.13 -44.54
CA VAL A 116 -13.88 -23.41 -45.15
C VAL A 116 -13.12 -24.35 -46.07
N LYS A 117 -13.04 -24.01 -47.35
CA LYS A 117 -12.26 -24.75 -48.35
C LYS A 117 -10.88 -24.11 -48.49
N VAL A 118 -9.83 -24.87 -48.19
CA VAL A 118 -8.43 -24.44 -48.30
C VAL A 118 -7.73 -25.31 -49.34
N LEU A 119 -7.08 -24.67 -50.32
CA LEU A 119 -6.25 -25.33 -51.31
C LEU A 119 -4.80 -25.35 -50.83
N LYS A 120 -4.22 -26.53 -50.60
CA LYS A 120 -2.83 -26.65 -50.16
C LYS A 120 -1.88 -26.15 -51.24
N GLN A 121 -0.86 -25.41 -50.84
CA GLN A 121 0.26 -25.04 -51.72
C GLN A 121 1.27 -26.18 -51.80
N GLU A 122 1.86 -26.37 -52.99
CA GLU A 122 2.87 -27.41 -53.24
C GLU A 122 4.13 -27.21 -52.38
N LEU A 123 4.43 -25.97 -52.01
CA LEU A 123 5.48 -25.57 -51.08
C LEU A 123 4.83 -24.86 -49.88
N GLY A 124 4.75 -25.53 -48.72
CA GLY A 124 4.30 -24.91 -47.46
C GLY A 124 3.03 -25.50 -46.82
N GLY A 125 2.31 -26.40 -47.49
CA GLY A 125 1.18 -27.13 -46.89
C GLY A 125 -0.03 -26.24 -46.55
N LEU A 126 -0.72 -26.55 -45.45
CA LEU A 126 -1.97 -25.87 -45.04
C LEU A 126 -1.70 -24.52 -44.32
N GLY A 127 -0.56 -24.38 -43.62
CA GLY A 127 -0.18 -23.12 -42.96
C GLY A 127 -0.90 -22.79 -41.64
N ILE A 128 -1.37 -23.80 -40.91
CA ILE A 128 -1.93 -23.67 -39.55
C ILE A 128 -1.14 -24.50 -38.54
N SER A 129 -1.14 -24.05 -37.29
CA SER A 129 -0.68 -24.83 -36.13
C SER A 129 -1.87 -25.16 -35.25
N ILE A 130 -2.04 -26.42 -34.86
CA ILE A 130 -3.15 -26.88 -34.02
C ILE A 130 -2.68 -27.23 -32.61
N LYS A 131 -3.58 -27.10 -31.62
CA LYS A 131 -3.42 -27.55 -30.24
C LYS A 131 -4.68 -28.28 -29.79
N GLY A 132 -4.59 -29.04 -28.69
CA GLY A 132 -5.71 -29.81 -28.15
C GLY A 132 -5.77 -31.22 -28.74
N GLY A 133 -6.78 -31.96 -28.29
CA GLY A 133 -6.96 -33.40 -28.52
C GLY A 133 -7.73 -34.01 -27.35
N LYS A 134 -8.42 -35.12 -27.61
CA LYS A 134 -9.19 -35.85 -26.60
C LYS A 134 -8.36 -36.19 -25.35
N GLU A 135 -7.07 -36.50 -25.53
CA GLU A 135 -6.14 -36.80 -24.44
C GLU A 135 -5.93 -35.60 -23.48
N ASN A 136 -6.14 -34.39 -23.96
CA ASN A 136 -6.01 -33.15 -23.21
C ASN A 136 -7.37 -32.58 -22.76
N LYS A 137 -8.47 -33.33 -22.92
CA LYS A 137 -9.86 -32.87 -22.67
C LYS A 137 -10.19 -31.53 -23.36
N MET A 138 -9.57 -31.25 -24.51
CA MET A 138 -9.76 -30.02 -25.28
C MET A 138 -10.04 -30.36 -26.75
N PRO A 139 -10.95 -29.63 -27.42
CA PRO A 139 -11.16 -29.80 -28.86
C PRO A 139 -9.91 -29.39 -29.65
N ILE A 140 -9.81 -29.84 -30.90
CA ILE A 140 -8.72 -29.45 -31.81
C ILE A 140 -8.88 -27.98 -32.20
N LEU A 141 -7.96 -27.12 -31.78
CA LEU A 141 -8.02 -25.66 -31.94
C LEU A 141 -6.88 -25.14 -32.80
N ILE A 142 -7.16 -24.14 -33.65
CA ILE A 142 -6.14 -23.40 -34.40
C ILE A 142 -5.42 -22.44 -33.45
N SER A 143 -4.15 -22.72 -33.18
CA SER A 143 -3.30 -21.95 -32.28
C SER A 143 -2.51 -20.84 -32.98
N LYS A 144 -2.22 -20.98 -34.27
CA LYS A 144 -1.51 -20.00 -35.09
C LYS A 144 -1.84 -20.21 -36.56
N ILE A 145 -1.97 -19.11 -37.30
CA ILE A 145 -2.04 -19.09 -38.77
C ILE A 145 -0.77 -18.42 -39.27
N PHE A 146 -0.07 -19.04 -40.22
CA PHE A 146 1.17 -18.53 -40.78
C PHE A 146 0.88 -17.61 -41.96
N LYS A 147 1.33 -16.36 -41.88
CA LYS A 147 1.10 -15.34 -42.90
C LYS A 147 1.66 -15.77 -44.26
N GLY A 148 0.91 -15.52 -45.33
CA GLY A 148 1.28 -15.83 -46.71
C GLY A 148 1.08 -17.29 -47.15
N LEU A 149 0.67 -18.20 -46.25
CA LEU A 149 0.38 -19.60 -46.58
C LEU A 149 -1.11 -19.83 -46.90
N ALA A 150 -1.43 -21.03 -47.39
CA ALA A 150 -2.77 -21.40 -47.87
C ALA A 150 -3.92 -21.00 -46.94
N ALA A 151 -3.80 -21.25 -45.62
CA ALA A 151 -4.83 -20.88 -44.65
C ALA A 151 -5.03 -19.36 -44.50
N ASP A 152 -3.95 -18.58 -44.51
CA ASP A 152 -4.00 -17.12 -44.42
C ASP A 152 -4.67 -16.53 -45.67
N GLN A 153 -4.37 -17.06 -46.86
CA GLN A 153 -4.97 -16.58 -48.11
C GLN A 153 -6.48 -16.76 -48.19
N THR A 154 -7.04 -17.72 -47.44
CA THR A 154 -8.50 -17.90 -47.41
C THR A 154 -9.23 -16.81 -46.64
N GLN A 155 -8.55 -16.11 -45.71
CA GLN A 155 -9.13 -15.12 -44.80
C GLN A 155 -10.41 -15.60 -44.06
N ALA A 156 -10.64 -16.91 -44.04
CA ALA A 156 -11.86 -17.54 -43.52
C ALA A 156 -11.61 -18.35 -42.23
N LEU A 157 -10.34 -18.51 -41.86
CA LEU A 157 -9.89 -19.16 -40.63
C LEU A 157 -9.33 -18.13 -39.65
N TYR A 158 -9.63 -18.33 -38.37
CA TYR A 158 -9.20 -17.45 -37.29
C TYR A 158 -8.50 -18.25 -36.17
N VAL A 159 -7.57 -17.60 -35.47
CA VAL A 159 -6.94 -18.19 -34.27
C VAL A 159 -8.01 -18.35 -33.18
N GLY A 160 -8.13 -19.55 -32.63
CA GLY A 160 -9.21 -19.93 -31.70
C GLY A 160 -10.40 -20.65 -32.35
N ASP A 161 -10.37 -20.88 -33.67
CA ASP A 161 -11.31 -21.80 -34.32
C ASP A 161 -11.09 -23.24 -33.87
N ALA A 162 -12.16 -23.92 -33.48
CA ALA A 162 -12.18 -25.37 -33.26
C ALA A 162 -12.50 -26.08 -34.58
N ILE A 163 -11.63 -27.03 -34.97
CA ILE A 163 -11.82 -27.87 -36.15
C ILE A 163 -12.74 -29.02 -35.75
N LEU A 164 -13.96 -29.02 -36.28
CA LEU A 164 -14.97 -30.04 -36.04
C LEU A 164 -14.81 -31.21 -37.00
N SER A 165 -14.52 -30.96 -38.27
CA SER A 165 -14.31 -32.03 -39.26
C SER A 165 -13.35 -31.61 -40.38
N VAL A 166 -12.72 -32.61 -41.03
CA VAL A 166 -11.82 -32.45 -42.18
C VAL A 166 -12.25 -33.39 -43.29
N ASN A 167 -12.63 -32.86 -44.45
CA ASN A 167 -13.13 -33.64 -45.61
C ASN A 167 -14.26 -34.62 -45.24
N GLY A 168 -15.13 -34.22 -44.30
CA GLY A 168 -16.23 -35.06 -43.79
C GLY A 168 -15.84 -36.05 -42.68
N ALA A 169 -14.56 -36.16 -42.32
CA ALA A 169 -14.11 -36.94 -41.16
C ALA A 169 -14.23 -36.10 -39.88
N ASP A 170 -15.01 -36.57 -38.91
CA ASP A 170 -15.25 -35.90 -37.64
C ASP A 170 -14.02 -35.96 -36.73
N LEU A 171 -13.62 -34.80 -36.18
CA LEU A 171 -12.47 -34.63 -35.30
C LEU A 171 -12.86 -34.21 -33.87
N ARG A 172 -14.15 -34.17 -33.53
CA ARG A 172 -14.63 -33.74 -32.20
C ARG A 172 -14.06 -34.57 -31.05
N ASP A 173 -13.90 -35.87 -31.26
CA ASP A 173 -13.36 -36.83 -30.28
C ASP A 173 -11.99 -37.40 -30.69
N ALA A 174 -11.32 -36.77 -31.66
CA ALA A 174 -10.01 -37.21 -32.14
C ALA A 174 -8.88 -36.83 -31.16
N THR A 175 -7.86 -37.66 -31.11
CA THR A 175 -6.59 -37.33 -30.46
C THR A 175 -5.81 -36.29 -31.27
N HIS A 176 -4.85 -35.62 -30.65
CA HIS A 176 -3.99 -34.65 -31.34
C HIS A 176 -3.33 -35.26 -32.59
N ASP A 177 -2.75 -36.45 -32.46
CA ASP A 177 -2.05 -37.13 -33.56
C ASP A 177 -3.01 -37.54 -34.68
N GLU A 178 -4.22 -38.01 -34.36
CA GLU A 178 -5.25 -38.32 -35.36
C GLU A 178 -5.68 -37.09 -36.15
N ALA A 179 -5.83 -35.95 -35.50
CA ALA A 179 -6.15 -34.68 -36.15
C ALA A 179 -5.02 -34.20 -37.08
N VAL A 180 -3.76 -34.31 -36.64
CA VAL A 180 -2.59 -34.03 -37.49
C VAL A 180 -2.55 -34.95 -38.70
N GLN A 181 -2.82 -36.25 -38.51
CA GLN A 181 -2.86 -37.22 -39.60
C GLN A 181 -4.01 -36.95 -40.58
N ALA A 182 -5.20 -36.58 -40.09
CA ALA A 182 -6.34 -36.23 -40.94
C ALA A 182 -6.04 -35.00 -41.81
N LEU A 183 -5.44 -33.96 -41.22
CA LEU A 183 -5.03 -32.75 -41.95
C LEU A 183 -3.89 -33.02 -42.95
N LYS A 184 -2.97 -33.95 -42.64
CA LYS A 184 -1.91 -34.37 -43.57
C LYS A 184 -2.44 -35.23 -44.72
N ARG A 185 -3.34 -36.17 -44.44
CA ARG A 185 -3.96 -37.09 -45.40
C ARG A 185 -4.94 -36.39 -46.34
N ALA A 186 -5.54 -35.28 -45.90
CA ALA A 186 -6.34 -34.44 -46.79
C ALA A 186 -5.50 -34.05 -48.02
N GLY A 187 -6.03 -34.22 -49.22
CA GLY A 187 -5.27 -34.01 -50.46
C GLY A 187 -4.99 -32.54 -50.76
N LYS A 188 -4.87 -32.21 -52.05
CA LYS A 188 -4.68 -30.82 -52.53
C LYS A 188 -5.81 -29.89 -52.06
N GLU A 189 -7.01 -30.42 -51.88
CA GLU A 189 -8.18 -29.71 -51.38
C GLU A 189 -8.57 -30.20 -49.98
N VAL A 190 -8.71 -29.26 -49.04
CA VAL A 190 -9.12 -29.52 -47.65
C VAL A 190 -10.37 -28.71 -47.34
N LEU A 191 -11.47 -29.40 -47.06
CA LEU A 191 -12.70 -28.83 -46.54
C LEU A 191 -12.69 -28.96 -45.01
N LEU A 192 -12.64 -27.83 -44.32
CA LEU A 192 -12.65 -27.75 -42.86
C LEU A 192 -14.03 -27.29 -42.39
N GLU A 193 -14.62 -28.00 -41.46
CA GLU A 193 -15.76 -27.47 -40.69
C GLU A 193 -15.22 -26.90 -39.39
N VAL A 194 -15.33 -25.58 -39.20
CA VAL A 194 -14.79 -24.88 -38.03
C VAL A 194 -15.89 -24.15 -37.26
N LYS A 195 -15.69 -24.01 -35.95
CA LYS A 195 -16.52 -23.18 -35.09
C LYS A 195 -15.63 -22.27 -34.26
N TYR A 196 -15.87 -20.97 -34.31
CA TYR A 196 -15.13 -20.03 -33.48
C TYR A 196 -15.54 -20.20 -32.01
N MET A 197 -14.62 -20.67 -31.17
CA MET A 197 -14.85 -20.89 -29.74
C MET A 197 -14.21 -19.76 -28.93
N ARG A 198 -15.01 -18.72 -28.63
CA ARG A 198 -14.60 -17.57 -27.80
C ARG A 198 -14.12 -17.98 -26.40
N GLU A 199 -14.64 -19.08 -25.87
CA GLU A 199 -14.23 -19.66 -24.58
C GLU A 199 -12.89 -20.41 -24.67
N ALA A 200 -12.43 -20.75 -25.87
CA ALA A 200 -11.20 -21.52 -26.11
C ALA A 200 -9.97 -20.66 -26.42
N THR A 201 -10.17 -19.38 -26.75
CA THR A 201 -9.12 -18.36 -26.92
C THR A 201 -8.10 -18.27 -25.76
N PRO A 202 -8.47 -18.51 -24.48
CA PRO A 202 -7.52 -18.44 -23.38
C PRO A 202 -6.54 -19.62 -23.28
N TYR A 203 -6.81 -20.76 -23.94
CA TYR A 203 -5.88 -21.89 -23.99
C TYR A 203 -4.80 -21.71 -25.07
N VAL A 204 -4.99 -20.74 -25.97
CA VAL A 204 -4.06 -20.43 -27.07
C VAL A 204 -3.02 -19.39 -26.65
N LYS A 205 -3.40 -18.40 -25.81
CA LYS A 205 -2.49 -17.38 -25.25
C LYS A 205 -1.89 -17.86 -23.92
N LYS A 206 -0.56 -17.82 -23.76
CA LYS A 206 0.07 -17.92 -22.42
C LYS A 206 -0.55 -16.81 -21.56
N GLY A 207 -1.02 -17.15 -20.36
CA GLY A 207 -1.62 -16.17 -19.45
C GLY A 207 -0.71 -14.96 -19.21
N SER A 208 -1.29 -13.77 -19.15
CA SER A 208 -0.57 -12.54 -18.85
C SER A 208 0.08 -12.61 -17.46
N PRO A 209 1.39 -12.33 -17.31
CA PRO A 209 2.06 -12.28 -16.00
C PRO A 209 1.35 -11.37 -14.99
N VAL A 210 0.69 -10.32 -15.47
CA VAL A 210 -0.06 -9.37 -14.64
C VAL A 210 -1.34 -9.97 -14.04
N SER A 211 -1.96 -10.97 -14.69
CA SER A 211 -3.09 -11.71 -14.11
C SER A 211 -2.71 -12.51 -12.87
N GLU A 212 -1.44 -12.92 -12.76
CA GLU A 212 -0.96 -13.77 -11.67
C GLU A 212 -0.63 -12.99 -10.41
N ILE A 213 -0.67 -11.65 -10.46
CA ILE A 213 -0.50 -10.81 -9.28
C ILE A 213 -1.72 -11.02 -8.38
N GLY A 214 -1.51 -11.81 -7.32
CA GLY A 214 -2.45 -11.98 -6.21
C GLY A 214 -2.65 -10.64 -5.53
N TRP A 215 -3.74 -9.96 -5.87
CA TRP A 215 -4.20 -8.74 -5.21
C TRP A 215 -5.70 -8.90 -5.05
N GLU A 216 -6.08 -9.81 -4.17
CA GLU A 216 -7.45 -10.01 -3.72
C GLU A 216 -7.44 -9.96 -2.20
N THR A 217 -7.75 -8.79 -1.66
CA THR A 217 -8.15 -8.69 -0.27
C THR A 217 -9.57 -9.23 -0.18
N PRO A 218 -9.85 -10.35 0.51
CA PRO A 218 -11.20 -10.92 0.54
C PRO A 218 -12.20 -9.86 1.04
N PRO A 219 -13.42 -9.76 0.48
CA PRO A 219 -14.43 -8.87 1.03
C PRO A 219 -14.61 -9.16 2.52
N PRO A 220 -14.92 -8.16 3.37
CA PRO A 220 -15.15 -8.39 4.79
C PRO A 220 -16.21 -9.48 4.93
N GLU A 221 -15.85 -10.66 5.46
CA GLU A 221 -16.78 -11.78 5.50
C GLU A 221 -18.01 -11.33 6.29
N SER A 222 -19.15 -11.30 5.61
CA SER A 222 -20.45 -11.09 6.25
C SER A 222 -20.74 -12.33 7.10
N PRO A 223 -21.26 -12.19 8.33
CA PRO A 223 -21.59 -13.34 9.17
C PRO A 223 -22.72 -14.11 8.51
N ARG A 224 -22.41 -15.22 7.82
CA ARG A 224 -23.40 -16.19 7.39
C ARG A 224 -23.63 -17.15 8.56
N LEU A 225 -24.76 -16.96 9.25
CA LEU A 225 -25.28 -17.92 10.21
C LEU A 225 -25.47 -19.27 9.52
N GLY A 226 -24.86 -20.32 10.10
CA GLY A 226 -25.21 -21.74 9.98
C GLY A 226 -25.62 -22.27 8.61
N GLY A 227 -24.70 -22.97 7.95
CA GLY A 227 -25.02 -23.84 6.83
C GLY A 227 -23.85 -24.75 6.50
N SER A 228 -23.87 -25.99 7.00
CA SER A 228 -22.96 -27.04 6.60
C SER A 228 -23.23 -27.43 5.14
N SER A 229 -22.36 -27.01 4.22
CA SER A 229 -22.23 -27.66 2.93
C SER A 229 -20.82 -27.47 2.40
N SER A 230 -20.10 -28.58 2.30
CA SER A 230 -18.83 -28.72 1.60
C SER A 230 -19.04 -28.49 0.10
N ASP A 231 -18.93 -27.23 -0.34
CA ASP A 231 -18.74 -26.89 -1.75
C ASP A 231 -17.54 -25.94 -1.87
N PRO A 232 -16.59 -26.19 -2.79
CA PRO A 232 -15.52 -25.25 -3.06
C PRO A 232 -16.12 -23.96 -3.64
N PRO A 233 -15.58 -22.76 -3.33
CA PRO A 233 -16.14 -21.53 -3.85
C PRO A 233 -15.99 -21.51 -5.36
N SER A 234 -17.13 -21.60 -6.07
CA SER A 234 -17.22 -21.31 -7.49
C SER A 234 -16.76 -19.86 -7.71
N SER A 235 -15.62 -19.71 -8.37
CA SER A 235 -15.09 -18.44 -8.84
C SER A 235 -16.15 -17.74 -9.69
N GLN A 236 -16.80 -16.74 -9.10
CA GLN A 236 -17.81 -15.94 -9.76
C GLN A 236 -17.22 -15.30 -11.00
N SER A 237 -17.84 -15.62 -12.12
CA SER A 237 -17.49 -15.23 -13.47
C SER A 237 -17.74 -13.74 -13.67
N PHE A 238 -16.75 -12.91 -13.39
CA PHE A 238 -16.67 -11.56 -13.93
C PHE A 238 -15.23 -11.28 -14.38
N SER A 239 -15.10 -10.81 -15.62
CA SER A 239 -13.88 -10.28 -16.27
C SER A 239 -13.01 -11.22 -17.13
N SER A 240 -13.61 -11.90 -18.11
CA SER A 240 -12.85 -12.46 -19.24
C SER A 240 -12.07 -11.41 -20.07
N PHE A 241 -12.28 -10.10 -19.80
CA PHE A 241 -11.62 -8.96 -20.44
C PHE A 241 -10.57 -8.22 -19.57
N GLN A 242 -10.35 -8.61 -18.30
CA GLN A 242 -9.34 -7.96 -17.42
C GLN A 242 -8.01 -8.72 -17.32
N ARG A 243 -7.82 -9.82 -18.05
CA ARG A 243 -6.58 -10.63 -17.91
C ARG A 243 -5.29 -9.89 -18.26
N ASP A 244 -5.34 -8.87 -19.11
CA ASP A 244 -4.14 -8.10 -19.46
C ASP A 244 -3.92 -6.88 -18.56
N ARG A 245 -4.79 -6.65 -17.56
CA ARG A 245 -4.76 -5.44 -16.72
C ARG A 245 -5.06 -5.77 -15.24
N LYS A 246 -4.14 -5.44 -14.34
CA LYS A 246 -4.36 -5.54 -12.89
C LYS A 246 -4.56 -4.16 -12.29
N SER A 247 -5.67 -3.94 -11.59
CA SER A 247 -5.92 -2.71 -10.83
C SER A 247 -5.65 -2.94 -9.35
N ILE A 248 -4.82 -2.09 -8.76
CA ILE A 248 -4.42 -2.09 -7.35
C ILE A 248 -5.02 -0.83 -6.71
N PRO A 249 -6.04 -0.93 -5.84
CA PRO A 249 -6.50 0.22 -5.07
C PRO A 249 -5.38 0.74 -4.17
N LEU A 250 -5.18 2.06 -4.10
CA LEU A 250 -4.14 2.70 -3.30
C LEU A 250 -4.57 3.00 -1.87
N LYS A 251 -5.86 2.92 -1.58
CA LYS A 251 -6.42 3.20 -0.26
C LYS A 251 -5.78 2.29 0.79
N MET A 252 -5.09 2.90 1.76
CA MET A 252 -4.33 2.23 2.82
C MET A 252 -3.26 1.25 2.33
N CYS A 253 -2.77 1.40 1.11
CA CYS A 253 -1.55 0.72 0.69
C CYS A 253 -0.34 1.33 1.37
N TYR A 254 0.69 0.52 1.61
CA TYR A 254 1.96 1.00 2.12
C TYR A 254 2.99 0.94 1.01
N VAL A 255 3.53 2.09 0.63
CA VAL A 255 4.62 2.18 -0.33
C VAL A 255 5.93 2.36 0.40
N THR A 256 6.91 1.51 0.11
CA THR A 256 8.22 1.53 0.77
C THR A 256 9.33 1.22 -0.22
N ARG A 257 10.58 1.47 0.19
CA ARG A 257 11.78 1.14 -0.57
C ARG A 257 12.70 0.28 0.30
N SER A 258 13.30 -0.73 -0.33
CA SER A 258 14.35 -1.56 0.28
C SER A 258 13.93 -2.21 1.61
N MET A 259 12.76 -2.86 1.65
CA MET A 259 12.27 -3.58 2.83
C MET A 259 12.27 -5.10 2.59
N ALA A 260 11.62 -5.58 1.53
CA ALA A 260 11.51 -7.00 1.22
C ALA A 260 12.74 -7.54 0.46
N LEU A 261 13.31 -6.73 -0.45
CA LEU A 261 14.47 -7.11 -1.26
C LEU A 261 15.60 -6.09 -1.12
N ALA A 262 16.85 -6.58 -1.15
CA ALA A 262 18.01 -5.71 -1.20
C ALA A 262 18.04 -4.97 -2.55
N ASP A 263 18.03 -3.64 -2.50
CA ASP A 263 18.05 -2.77 -3.68
C ASP A 263 19.26 -1.81 -3.64
N PRO A 264 20.49 -2.31 -3.87
CA PRO A 264 21.70 -1.47 -3.81
C PRO A 264 21.69 -0.35 -4.87
N GLU A 265 20.95 -0.53 -5.96
CA GLU A 265 20.83 0.46 -7.04
C GLU A 265 19.75 1.52 -6.80
N ASN A 266 18.94 1.38 -5.74
CA ASN A 266 17.80 2.23 -5.42
C ASN A 266 16.87 2.44 -6.64
N ARG A 267 16.53 1.36 -7.36
CA ARG A 267 15.66 1.38 -8.55
C ARG A 267 14.29 0.75 -8.32
N GLN A 268 14.07 0.22 -7.12
CA GLN A 268 12.88 -0.53 -6.77
C GLN A 268 11.99 0.27 -5.82
N LEU A 269 10.70 -0.04 -5.89
CA LEU A 269 9.69 0.37 -4.93
C LEU A 269 8.72 -0.79 -4.71
N GLU A 270 8.24 -0.90 -3.48
CA GLU A 270 7.37 -1.97 -3.03
C GLU A 270 6.04 -1.37 -2.62
N ILE A 271 4.95 -2.00 -3.06
CA ILE A 271 3.59 -1.61 -2.69
C ILE A 271 2.97 -2.79 -1.97
N HIS A 272 2.68 -2.60 -0.69
CA HIS A 272 2.07 -3.58 0.19
C HIS A 272 0.58 -3.31 0.32
N SER A 273 -0.22 -4.36 0.27
CA SER A 273 -1.67 -4.30 0.45
C SER A 273 -2.04 -3.83 1.87
N PRO A 274 -3.26 -3.33 2.10
CA PRO A 274 -3.69 -2.90 3.43
C PRO A 274 -3.70 -4.00 4.50
N ASP A 275 -3.70 -5.27 4.10
CA ASP A 275 -3.56 -6.40 5.03
C ASP A 275 -2.12 -6.88 5.22
N ALA A 276 -1.14 -6.20 4.60
CA ALA A 276 0.29 -6.54 4.60
C ALA A 276 0.61 -7.96 4.08
N LYS A 277 -0.32 -8.61 3.36
CA LYS A 277 -0.15 -9.99 2.84
C LYS A 277 0.32 -10.06 1.39
N HIS A 278 0.01 -9.03 0.60
CA HIS A 278 0.33 -8.98 -0.82
C HIS A 278 1.30 -7.85 -1.07
N THR A 279 2.35 -8.13 -1.84
CA THR A 279 3.38 -7.15 -2.19
C THR A 279 3.58 -7.14 -3.69
N VAL A 280 3.61 -5.95 -4.27
CA VAL A 280 3.96 -5.71 -5.67
C VAL A 280 5.27 -4.94 -5.70
N ILE A 281 6.29 -5.53 -6.33
CA ILE A 281 7.61 -4.92 -6.46
C ILE A 281 7.76 -4.41 -7.88
N LEU A 282 7.98 -3.11 -8.00
CA LEU A 282 8.20 -2.42 -9.26
C LEU A 282 9.64 -1.95 -9.35
N ARG A 283 10.23 -2.07 -10.54
CA ARG A 283 11.58 -1.59 -10.86
C ARG A 283 11.53 -0.61 -12.02
N SER A 284 12.24 0.49 -11.87
CA SER A 284 12.44 1.50 -12.92
C SER A 284 13.81 1.34 -13.59
N LYS A 285 13.99 2.05 -14.70
CA LYS A 285 15.26 2.11 -15.44
C LYS A 285 16.43 2.70 -14.63
N ASP A 286 16.13 3.62 -13.72
CA ASP A 286 17.10 4.36 -12.92
C ASP A 286 16.50 4.84 -11.59
N SER A 287 17.37 5.23 -10.66
CA SER A 287 17.00 5.62 -9.30
C SER A 287 16.17 6.91 -9.21
N ALA A 288 16.42 7.88 -10.11
CA ALA A 288 15.65 9.11 -10.15
C ALA A 288 14.21 8.83 -10.61
N THR A 289 14.04 7.98 -11.64
CA THR A 289 12.72 7.53 -12.09
C THR A 289 12.00 6.74 -10.99
N ALA A 290 12.69 5.89 -10.23
CA ALA A 290 12.10 5.19 -9.09
C ALA A 290 11.58 6.17 -8.04
N GLN A 291 12.40 7.17 -7.68
CA GLN A 291 12.04 8.18 -6.70
C GLN A 291 10.81 8.99 -7.13
N VAL A 292 10.74 9.35 -8.42
CA VAL A 292 9.61 10.08 -8.96
C VAL A 292 8.32 9.25 -8.91
N TRP A 293 8.37 7.95 -9.23
CA TRP A 293 7.22 7.06 -9.09
C TRP A 293 6.81 6.86 -7.63
N PHE A 294 7.79 6.62 -6.76
CA PHE A 294 7.58 6.50 -5.32
C PHE A 294 6.89 7.75 -4.76
N SER A 295 7.40 8.95 -5.03
CA SER A 295 6.81 10.20 -4.55
C SER A 295 5.38 10.43 -5.09
N ALA A 296 5.10 10.05 -6.35
CA ALA A 296 3.77 10.16 -6.91
C ALA A 296 2.76 9.20 -6.24
N ILE A 297 3.15 7.92 -6.09
CA ILE A 297 2.30 6.90 -5.44
C ILE A 297 2.08 7.26 -3.97
N HIS A 298 3.15 7.65 -3.26
CA HIS A 298 3.08 8.06 -1.86
C HIS A 298 2.17 9.27 -1.68
N SER A 299 2.27 10.29 -2.54
CA SER A 299 1.38 11.46 -2.48
C SER A 299 -0.09 11.06 -2.62
N ASN A 300 -0.42 10.22 -3.62
CA ASN A 300 -1.80 9.78 -3.82
C ASN A 300 -2.33 8.98 -2.61
N ILE A 301 -1.50 8.10 -2.00
CA ILE A 301 -1.86 7.38 -0.78
C ILE A 301 -2.09 8.38 0.38
N SER A 302 -1.20 9.34 0.59
CA SER A 302 -1.32 10.35 1.63
C SER A 302 -2.59 11.20 1.47
N ASP A 303 -2.96 11.55 0.25
CA ASP A 303 -4.17 12.33 -0.06
C ASP A 303 -5.46 11.57 0.24
N LEU A 304 -5.42 10.23 0.25
CA LEU A 304 -6.55 9.38 0.65
C LEU A 304 -6.69 9.24 2.17
N LEU A 305 -5.63 9.46 2.97
CA LEU A 305 -5.64 9.24 4.43
C LEU A 305 -6.73 10.03 5.17
N PRO A 306 -6.99 11.33 4.90
CA PRO A 306 -8.05 12.06 5.58
C PRO A 306 -9.44 11.43 5.39
N ARG A 307 -9.71 10.90 4.18
CA ARG A 307 -10.97 10.19 3.87
C ARG A 307 -11.05 8.88 4.65
N VAL A 308 -9.96 8.12 4.71
CA VAL A 308 -9.90 6.89 5.51
C VAL A 308 -10.16 7.16 6.98
N ILE A 309 -9.54 8.20 7.56
CA ILE A 309 -9.76 8.57 8.97
C ILE A 309 -11.24 8.91 9.22
N ALA A 310 -11.88 9.65 8.31
CA ALA A 310 -13.30 9.98 8.42
C ALA A 310 -14.19 8.73 8.40
N GLU A 311 -13.94 7.82 7.44
CA GLU A 311 -14.69 6.56 7.33
C GLU A 311 -14.50 5.66 8.55
N VAL A 312 -13.27 5.54 9.07
CA VAL A 312 -12.99 4.74 10.28
C VAL A 312 -13.72 5.34 11.49
N ARG A 313 -13.72 6.66 11.65
CA ARG A 313 -14.48 7.35 12.70
C ARG A 313 -15.99 7.05 12.59
N GLU A 314 -16.53 7.07 11.38
CA GLU A 314 -17.94 6.74 11.13
C GLU A 314 -18.26 5.27 11.45
N GLN A 315 -17.43 4.33 11.00
CA GLN A 315 -17.60 2.89 11.25
C GLN A 315 -17.61 2.57 12.76
N LEU A 316 -16.74 3.22 13.51
CA LEU A 316 -16.61 2.99 14.95
C LEU A 316 -17.69 3.73 15.75
N GLY A 317 -18.11 4.90 15.28
CA GLY A 317 -19.13 5.72 15.93
C GLY A 317 -18.79 5.96 17.41
N LYS A 318 -19.78 5.84 18.30
CA LYS A 318 -19.60 6.05 19.75
C LYS A 318 -18.80 4.94 20.46
N ALA A 319 -18.53 3.82 19.80
CA ALA A 319 -17.80 2.70 20.41
C ALA A 319 -16.30 2.98 20.55
N GLY A 320 -15.75 3.88 19.73
CA GLY A 320 -14.34 4.26 19.78
C GLY A 320 -13.37 3.18 19.27
N ILE A 321 -12.07 3.37 19.52
CA ILE A 321 -10.96 2.45 19.23
C ILE A 321 -10.32 2.05 20.55
N ALA A 322 -10.29 0.76 20.87
CA ALA A 322 -9.60 0.22 22.05
C ALA A 322 -9.88 1.00 23.37
N GLY A 323 -11.12 1.51 23.55
CA GLY A 323 -11.52 2.30 24.73
C GLY A 323 -11.35 3.81 24.61
N SER A 324 -10.65 4.31 23.58
CA SER A 324 -10.52 5.73 23.25
C SER A 324 -11.62 6.20 22.29
N ARG A 325 -12.16 7.41 22.46
CA ARG A 325 -13.32 7.89 21.69
C ARG A 325 -12.93 8.55 20.37
N GLU A 326 -11.74 9.11 20.30
CA GLU A 326 -11.29 9.87 19.12
C GLU A 326 -10.02 9.28 18.49
N LEU A 327 -10.12 8.93 17.21
CA LEU A 327 -8.99 8.66 16.33
C LEU A 327 -8.39 10.00 15.88
N ARG A 328 -7.11 10.27 16.17
CA ARG A 328 -6.42 11.51 15.76
C ARG A 328 -5.66 11.34 14.45
N HIS A 329 -4.92 10.24 14.31
CA HIS A 329 -4.13 9.96 13.12
C HIS A 329 -3.93 8.45 12.94
N LEU A 330 -3.74 8.02 11.70
CA LEU A 330 -3.32 6.66 11.37
C LEU A 330 -2.44 6.66 10.13
N GLY A 331 -1.58 5.68 10.02
CA GLY A 331 -0.76 5.45 8.84
C GLY A 331 0.25 4.33 9.04
N TRP A 332 0.88 3.94 7.94
CA TRP A 332 1.90 2.91 7.94
C TRP A 332 3.28 3.48 8.29
N LEU A 333 4.02 2.72 9.09
CA LEU A 333 5.42 2.93 9.41
C LEU A 333 6.16 1.60 9.28
N THR A 334 7.48 1.64 9.13
CA THR A 334 8.30 0.44 9.28
C THR A 334 8.76 0.31 10.73
N GLU A 335 8.46 -0.79 11.40
CA GLU A 335 8.91 -1.08 12.75
C GLU A 335 10.10 -2.04 12.72
N LYS A 336 11.14 -1.75 13.51
CA LYS A 336 12.26 -2.68 13.70
C LYS A 336 11.81 -3.83 14.60
N VAL A 337 11.97 -5.06 14.10
CA VAL A 337 11.67 -6.27 14.87
C VAL A 337 12.77 -6.47 15.94
N PRO A 338 12.41 -6.68 17.22
CA PRO A 338 13.39 -7.04 18.25
C PRO A 338 14.02 -8.41 17.93
N GLY A 339 15.32 -8.45 17.67
CA GLY A 339 16.07 -9.69 17.36
C GLY A 339 17.54 -9.43 17.04
N ASP A 340 18.36 -10.49 17.06
CA ASP A 340 19.83 -10.45 16.89
C ASP A 340 20.27 -10.10 15.44
N GLY A 341 19.33 -10.03 14.51
CA GLY A 341 19.56 -9.57 13.14
C GLY A 341 19.39 -8.05 13.02
N GLU A 342 20.47 -7.33 12.71
CA GLU A 342 20.52 -5.86 12.70
C GLU A 342 19.50 -5.15 11.77
N LYS A 343 18.84 -5.86 10.84
CA LYS A 343 18.05 -5.26 9.75
C LYS A 343 16.69 -5.91 9.47
N GLN A 344 16.02 -6.53 10.45
CA GLN A 344 14.66 -7.00 10.20
C GLN A 344 13.64 -5.90 10.49
N TRP A 345 13.06 -5.36 9.42
CA TRP A 345 12.02 -4.35 9.43
C TRP A 345 10.69 -4.98 9.00
N LYS A 346 9.58 -4.60 9.64
CA LYS A 346 8.23 -5.04 9.26
C LYS A 346 7.29 -3.84 9.10
N PRO A 347 6.28 -3.92 8.22
CA PRO A 347 5.23 -2.91 8.18
C PRO A 347 4.41 -2.97 9.47
N ALA A 348 4.10 -1.80 10.02
CA ALA A 348 3.26 -1.64 11.20
C ALA A 348 2.26 -0.50 10.94
N LEU A 349 0.98 -0.79 11.09
CA LEU A 349 -0.06 0.23 11.08
C LEU A 349 -0.11 0.88 12.46
N VAL A 350 0.33 2.12 12.54
CA VAL A 350 0.32 2.90 13.79
C VAL A 350 -0.90 3.80 13.80
N VAL A 351 -1.56 3.86 14.96
CA VAL A 351 -2.79 4.62 15.17
C VAL A 351 -2.63 5.46 16.42
N LEU A 352 -2.85 6.77 16.31
CA LEU A 352 -2.87 7.70 17.43
C LEU A 352 -4.31 8.04 17.76
N THR A 353 -4.68 7.79 19.00
CA THR A 353 -5.96 8.20 19.57
C THR A 353 -5.76 9.42 20.47
N GLU A 354 -6.79 9.82 21.22
CA GLU A 354 -6.68 10.88 22.23
C GLU A 354 -5.88 10.47 23.48
N LYS A 355 -5.74 9.16 23.77
CA LYS A 355 -5.02 8.66 24.97
C LYS A 355 -3.90 7.69 24.66
N ASP A 356 -3.97 6.96 23.55
CA ASP A 356 -3.12 5.81 23.28
C ASP A 356 -2.49 5.85 21.88
N LEU A 357 -1.27 5.34 21.80
CA LEU A 357 -0.60 4.91 20.58
C LEU A 357 -0.83 3.40 20.43
N LEU A 358 -1.47 3.00 19.33
CA LEU A 358 -1.82 1.62 19.04
C LEU A 358 -1.02 1.12 17.83
N ILE A 359 -0.63 -0.15 17.85
CA ILE A 359 0.10 -0.80 16.76
C ILE A 359 -0.69 -2.03 16.28
N TYR A 360 -0.89 -2.14 14.98
CA TYR A 360 -1.52 -3.27 14.30
C TYR A 360 -0.59 -3.84 13.23
N ASP A 361 -0.57 -5.17 13.04
CA ASP A 361 0.17 -5.80 11.94
C ASP A 361 -0.55 -5.65 10.58
N SER A 362 -1.85 -5.32 10.58
CA SER A 362 -2.66 -5.14 9.37
C SER A 362 -3.82 -4.17 9.58
N MET A 363 -4.38 -3.59 8.51
CA MET A 363 -5.57 -2.73 8.59
C MET A 363 -6.79 -3.53 9.06
N PRO A 364 -7.39 -3.19 10.22
CA PRO A 364 -8.59 -3.85 10.70
C PRO A 364 -9.76 -3.61 9.74
N ARG A 365 -10.41 -4.69 9.29
CA ARG A 365 -11.56 -4.61 8.36
C ARG A 365 -12.91 -4.54 9.08
N ARG A 366 -12.99 -5.17 10.25
CA ARG A 366 -14.21 -5.23 11.06
C ARG A 366 -14.08 -4.33 12.28
N LYS A 367 -15.23 -3.88 12.78
CA LYS A 367 -15.31 -2.99 13.94
C LYS A 367 -14.67 -3.61 15.19
N GLU A 368 -14.86 -4.90 15.38
CA GLU A 368 -14.36 -5.64 16.54
C GLU A 368 -12.84 -5.76 16.52
N ALA A 369 -12.22 -5.82 15.34
CA ALA A 369 -10.76 -5.94 15.24
C ALA A 369 -10.02 -4.65 15.70
N TRP A 370 -10.71 -3.50 15.73
CA TRP A 370 -10.17 -2.25 16.26
C TRP A 370 -10.07 -2.22 17.80
N SER A 371 -10.64 -3.19 18.52
CA SER A 371 -10.44 -3.32 19.97
C SER A 371 -9.31 -4.27 20.35
N SER A 372 -8.66 -4.91 19.36
CA SER A 372 -7.57 -5.87 19.56
C SER A 372 -6.28 -5.45 18.83
N PRO A 373 -5.67 -4.31 19.20
CA PRO A 373 -4.33 -3.96 18.72
C PRO A 373 -3.29 -4.98 19.22
N VAL A 374 -2.17 -5.09 18.51
CA VAL A 374 -1.03 -5.91 18.92
C VAL A 374 -0.35 -5.29 20.15
N HIS A 375 -0.21 -3.97 20.14
CA HIS A 375 0.32 -3.21 21.27
C HIS A 375 -0.53 -1.95 21.53
N THR A 376 -0.71 -1.62 22.80
CA THR A 376 -1.38 -0.41 23.28
C THR A 376 -0.48 0.32 24.26
N TYR A 377 -0.08 1.53 23.91
CA TYR A 377 0.81 2.36 24.71
C TYR A 377 0.14 3.67 25.09
N PRO A 378 -0.10 3.93 26.40
CA PRO A 378 -0.65 5.20 26.84
C PRO A 378 0.27 6.36 26.45
N LEU A 379 -0.25 7.35 25.73
CA LEU A 379 0.50 8.55 25.32
C LEU A 379 1.06 9.29 26.53
N LEU A 380 0.34 9.27 27.65
CA LEU A 380 0.79 9.88 28.90
C LEU A 380 2.08 9.25 29.46
N ALA A 381 2.26 7.94 29.25
CA ALA A 381 3.44 7.19 29.66
C ALA A 381 4.43 6.94 28.50
N THR A 382 4.18 7.52 27.32
CA THR A 382 4.99 7.35 26.11
C THR A 382 5.77 8.62 25.81
N ARG A 383 7.01 8.47 25.35
CA ARG A 383 7.87 9.58 24.96
C ARG A 383 8.53 9.31 23.63
N LEU A 384 8.62 10.37 22.83
CA LEU A 384 9.43 10.37 21.63
C LEU A 384 10.91 10.52 22.01
N VAL A 385 11.76 9.67 21.43
CA VAL A 385 13.21 9.76 21.50
C VAL A 385 13.74 9.77 20.07
N HIS A 386 14.58 10.74 19.74
CA HIS A 386 15.15 10.82 18.40
C HIS A 386 16.27 9.79 18.25
N SER A 387 16.15 8.92 17.25
CA SER A 387 17.20 8.01 16.79
C SER A 387 17.69 8.50 15.42
N GLY A 388 18.39 9.63 15.41
CA GLY A 388 19.20 10.09 14.29
C GLY A 388 20.66 10.13 14.73
N PRO A 389 21.65 10.04 13.81
CA PRO A 389 23.06 9.96 14.20
C PRO A 389 23.43 11.18 15.05
N GLY A 390 24.22 10.94 16.09
CA GLY A 390 24.60 11.96 17.06
C GLY A 390 25.05 13.26 16.38
N LYS A 391 24.58 14.39 16.93
CA LYS A 391 25.05 15.77 16.66
C LYS A 391 25.60 16.00 15.24
N GLY A 392 24.72 16.10 14.25
CA GLY A 392 25.09 16.50 12.89
C GLY A 392 23.87 16.86 12.04
N SER A 393 24.06 17.67 11.00
CA SER A 393 23.03 17.93 10.00
C SER A 393 22.71 16.64 9.20
N PRO A 394 21.46 16.44 8.75
CA PRO A 394 21.11 15.25 8.01
C PRO A 394 21.88 15.13 6.69
N GLN A 395 22.65 14.05 6.52
CA GLN A 395 23.29 13.72 5.24
C GLN A 395 22.31 12.94 4.34
N ALA A 396 22.47 13.05 3.01
CA ALA A 396 21.70 12.27 2.06
C ALA A 396 21.97 10.77 2.27
N GLY A 397 20.91 9.99 2.55
CA GLY A 397 21.00 8.56 2.86
C GLY A 397 20.83 8.21 4.35
N MET A 398 20.45 9.16 5.20
CA MET A 398 20.11 8.88 6.60
C MET A 398 18.78 8.14 6.77
N ASP A 399 18.76 7.18 7.71
CA ASP A 399 17.53 6.52 8.15
C ASP A 399 16.58 7.56 8.75
N LEU A 400 15.45 7.79 8.07
CA LEU A 400 14.35 8.66 8.51
C LEU A 400 13.59 7.99 9.66
N SER A 401 14.27 7.81 10.80
CA SER A 401 13.78 7.02 11.91
C SER A 401 13.55 7.83 13.18
N PHE A 402 12.68 7.32 14.03
CA PHE A 402 12.44 7.82 15.38
C PHE A 402 12.11 6.65 16.30
N ALA A 403 12.35 6.81 17.60
CA ALA A 403 11.98 5.82 18.58
C ALA A 403 10.90 6.34 19.53
N THR A 404 10.02 5.46 19.99
CA THR A 404 9.17 5.73 21.15
C THR A 404 9.66 4.88 22.31
N ARG A 405 9.62 5.45 23.53
CA ARG A 405 9.85 4.74 24.78
C ARG A 405 8.61 4.86 25.63
N THR A 406 8.11 3.75 26.15
CA THR A 406 6.93 3.73 27.00
C THR A 406 7.25 3.08 28.33
N GLY A 407 6.92 3.76 29.42
CA GLY A 407 6.98 3.17 30.75
C GLY A 407 5.84 2.18 30.92
N THR A 408 6.17 0.89 31.09
CA THR A 408 5.22 -0.20 31.31
C THR A 408 5.45 -0.84 32.68
N ARG A 409 4.53 -1.72 33.10
CA ARG A 409 4.67 -2.45 34.36
C ARG A 409 5.87 -3.41 34.37
N GLN A 410 6.42 -3.72 33.19
CA GLN A 410 7.58 -4.60 33.02
C GLN A 410 8.89 -3.81 32.83
N GLY A 411 8.84 -2.48 32.81
CA GLY A 411 10.01 -1.62 32.62
C GLY A 411 9.81 -0.59 31.53
N ILE A 412 10.77 -0.47 30.61
CA ILE A 412 10.69 0.49 29.50
C ILE A 412 10.70 -0.30 28.20
N GLU A 413 9.60 -0.21 27.46
CA GLU A 413 9.51 -0.76 26.10
C GLU A 413 9.93 0.30 25.09
N THR A 414 10.63 -0.12 24.04
CA THR A 414 11.16 0.78 23.00
C THR A 414 10.80 0.26 21.62
N HIS A 415 10.17 1.10 20.80
CA HIS A 415 9.89 0.81 19.40
C HIS A 415 10.69 1.76 18.52
N LEU A 416 11.38 1.22 17.52
CA LEU A 416 12.07 2.00 16.50
C LEU A 416 11.25 1.97 15.22
N PHE A 417 10.86 3.15 14.76
CA PHE A 417 10.08 3.34 13.55
C PHE A 417 10.90 4.03 12.47
N ARG A 418 10.69 3.64 11.22
CA ARG A 418 11.20 4.29 10.01
C ARG A 418 10.02 4.88 9.25
N ALA A 419 10.15 6.14 8.87
CA ALA A 419 9.26 6.86 7.99
C ALA A 419 9.82 6.87 6.56
N GLU A 420 8.94 6.92 5.56
CA GLU A 420 9.32 6.82 4.16
C GLU A 420 9.72 8.17 3.55
N THR A 421 9.22 9.28 4.12
CA THR A 421 9.60 10.64 3.73
C THR A 421 9.89 11.53 4.93
N SER A 422 10.68 12.59 4.72
CA SER A 422 10.94 13.61 5.75
C SER A 422 9.66 14.32 6.22
N ARG A 423 8.67 14.44 5.32
CA ARG A 423 7.34 14.96 5.65
C ARG A 423 6.63 14.05 6.65
N ASP A 424 6.65 12.75 6.44
CA ASP A 424 6.02 11.79 7.34
C ASP A 424 6.73 11.75 8.68
N LEU A 425 8.07 11.71 8.69
CA LEU A 425 8.86 11.78 9.92
C LEU A 425 8.47 13.02 10.74
N SER A 426 8.43 14.18 10.10
CA SER A 426 8.03 15.44 10.75
C SER A 426 6.58 15.40 11.24
N HIS A 427 5.67 14.82 10.47
CA HIS A 427 4.27 14.73 10.83
C HIS A 427 4.03 13.78 12.01
N TRP A 428 4.62 12.59 11.98
CA TRP A 428 4.53 11.59 13.03
C TRP A 428 5.13 12.08 14.34
N THR A 429 6.36 12.58 14.31
CA THR A 429 7.03 13.09 15.53
C THR A 429 6.24 14.22 16.18
N ARG A 430 5.73 15.18 15.40
CA ARG A 430 4.85 16.26 15.91
C ARG A 430 3.53 15.72 16.45
N SER A 431 2.88 14.82 15.72
CA SER A 431 1.58 14.25 16.12
C SER A 431 1.68 13.45 17.42
N ILE A 432 2.78 12.71 17.63
CA ILE A 432 3.03 11.97 18.87
C ILE A 432 3.26 12.94 20.02
N VAL A 433 4.14 13.94 19.87
CA VAL A 433 4.43 14.92 20.92
C VAL A 433 3.18 15.71 21.31
N GLN A 434 2.43 16.21 20.32
CA GLN A 434 1.17 16.91 20.56
C GLN A 434 0.13 15.98 21.19
N GLY A 435 0.09 14.70 20.77
CA GLY A 435 -0.76 13.68 21.37
C GLY A 435 -0.46 13.47 22.86
N CYS A 436 0.81 13.38 23.25
CA CYS A 436 1.21 13.29 24.65
C CYS A 436 0.77 14.52 25.46
N HIS A 437 0.89 15.73 24.91
CA HIS A 437 0.45 16.97 25.59
C HIS A 437 -1.07 17.04 25.71
N ASN A 438 -1.79 16.74 24.64
CA ASN A 438 -3.27 16.71 24.67
C ASN A 438 -3.78 15.64 25.64
N SER A 439 -3.13 14.47 25.69
CA SER A 439 -3.49 13.37 26.61
C SER A 439 -3.26 13.78 28.08
N ALA A 440 -2.20 14.54 28.35
CA ALA A 440 -1.93 15.13 29.66
C ALA A 440 -3.05 16.09 30.11
N GLU A 441 -3.46 17.00 29.22
CA GLU A 441 -4.54 17.94 29.51
C GLU A 441 -5.89 17.23 29.69
N LEU A 442 -6.16 16.19 28.89
CA LEU A 442 -7.40 15.43 28.94
C LEU A 442 -7.53 14.57 30.20
N THR A 443 -6.42 13.97 30.66
CA THR A 443 -6.45 13.05 31.80
C THR A 443 -6.56 13.81 33.13
N THR A 444 -6.04 15.04 33.20
CA THR A 444 -6.03 15.97 34.36
C THR A 444 -5.32 15.48 35.62
N GLU A 445 -5.52 14.24 36.04
CA GLU A 445 -4.85 13.63 37.19
C GLU A 445 -4.76 12.12 37.05
N ILE A 446 -3.75 11.54 37.71
CA ILE A 446 -3.62 10.10 37.88
C ILE A 446 -3.47 9.77 39.37
N THR A 447 -4.02 8.64 39.80
CA THR A 447 -3.88 8.17 41.17
C THR A 447 -3.34 6.74 41.18
N THR A 448 -2.37 6.48 42.04
CA THR A 448 -1.83 5.14 42.30
C THR A 448 -1.79 4.87 43.80
N ALA A 449 -2.05 3.62 44.17
CA ALA A 449 -1.82 3.16 45.55
C ALA A 449 -0.32 3.13 45.83
N CYS A 450 0.07 3.47 47.06
CA CYS A 450 1.45 3.42 47.51
C CYS A 450 1.54 3.33 49.04
N THR A 451 2.64 2.78 49.55
CA THR A 451 2.97 2.85 50.98
C THR A 451 3.94 4.01 51.23
N TYR A 452 3.62 4.84 52.23
CA TYR A 452 4.50 5.88 52.74
C TYR A 452 4.67 5.71 54.24
N LYS A 453 5.91 5.60 54.73
CA LYS A 453 6.22 5.41 56.17
C LYS A 453 5.37 4.31 56.84
N ASN A 454 5.25 3.15 56.19
CA ASN A 454 4.44 2.00 56.62
C ASN A 454 2.92 2.29 56.75
N GLN A 455 2.41 3.30 56.06
CA GLN A 455 0.97 3.58 55.96
C GLN A 455 0.50 3.48 54.49
N GLU A 456 -0.64 2.83 54.28
CA GLU A 456 -1.28 2.76 52.98
C GLU A 456 -1.85 4.12 52.59
N CYS A 457 -1.42 4.59 51.42
CA CYS A 457 -1.71 5.92 50.91
C CYS A 457 -2.08 5.85 49.42
N ARG A 458 -2.55 6.98 48.91
CA ARG A 458 -2.75 7.21 47.48
C ARG A 458 -1.91 8.40 47.05
N LEU A 459 -1.02 8.16 46.09
CA LEU A 459 -0.32 9.21 45.38
C LEU A 459 -1.20 9.68 44.24
N THR A 460 -1.59 10.95 44.27
CA THR A 460 -2.25 11.63 43.17
C THR A 460 -1.27 12.62 42.53
N ILE A 461 -1.14 12.54 41.22
CA ILE A 461 -0.35 13.48 40.42
C ILE A 461 -1.34 14.20 39.51
N HIS A 462 -1.58 15.46 39.81
CA HIS A 462 -2.49 16.33 39.10
C HIS A 462 -1.71 17.25 38.16
N TYR A 463 -2.24 17.48 36.95
CA TYR A 463 -1.62 18.28 35.89
C TYR A 463 -1.32 19.73 36.34
N GLU A 464 -2.27 20.38 37.01
CA GLU A 464 -2.08 21.72 37.60
C GLU A 464 -1.51 21.70 39.03
N ASN A 465 -2.17 20.96 39.93
CA ASN A 465 -1.97 21.07 41.38
C ASN A 465 -0.70 20.36 41.90
N GLY A 466 0.00 19.61 41.05
CA GLY A 466 1.22 18.88 41.42
C GLY A 466 0.91 17.56 42.11
N PHE A 467 1.61 17.31 43.21
CA PHE A 467 1.65 16.03 43.91
C PHE A 467 0.84 16.12 45.19
N SER A 468 -0.01 15.13 45.44
CA SER A 468 -0.63 14.93 46.74
C SER A 468 -0.54 13.48 47.17
N VAL A 469 -0.27 13.26 48.46
CA VAL A 469 -0.31 11.93 49.07
C VAL A 469 -1.38 11.97 50.15
N THR A 470 -2.41 11.15 50.00
CA THR A 470 -3.54 11.07 50.94
C THR A 470 -3.58 9.70 51.59
N THR A 471 -4.00 9.63 52.86
CA THR A 471 -4.25 8.33 53.52
C THR A 471 -5.42 7.63 52.83
N GLU A 472 -5.37 6.30 52.74
CA GLU A 472 -6.55 5.56 52.28
C GLU A 472 -7.73 5.76 53.26
N PRO A 473 -8.95 6.07 52.77
CA PRO A 473 -10.10 6.26 53.65
C PRO A 473 -10.48 4.94 54.34
N GLN A 474 -10.32 4.87 55.67
CA GLN A 474 -10.95 3.85 56.51
C GLN A 474 -12.45 4.16 56.66
N GLU A 475 -13.28 3.13 56.87
CA GLU A 475 -14.76 3.25 56.95
C GLU A 475 -15.19 4.46 57.81
N GLY A 476 -15.76 5.48 57.16
CA GLY A 476 -16.31 6.69 57.81
C GLY A 476 -15.33 7.85 58.03
N ALA A 477 -14.05 7.72 57.71
CA ALA A 477 -13.05 8.80 57.87
C ALA A 477 -12.74 9.50 56.54
N PHE A 478 -12.62 10.83 56.57
CA PHE A 478 -12.16 11.60 55.41
C PHE A 478 -10.67 11.35 55.15
N PRO A 479 -10.24 11.21 53.88
CA PRO A 479 -8.84 11.04 53.54
C PRO A 479 -8.03 12.26 53.98
N LYS A 480 -6.97 12.04 54.77
CA LYS A 480 -6.09 13.08 55.26
C LYS A 480 -4.94 13.28 54.28
N THR A 481 -4.76 14.50 53.79
CA THR A 481 -3.58 14.87 52.99
C THR A 481 -2.34 14.88 53.87
N ILE A 482 -1.37 14.01 53.54
CA ILE A 482 -0.08 13.89 54.23
C ILE A 482 0.92 14.85 53.62
N ILE A 483 0.96 14.90 52.28
CA ILE A 483 1.91 15.71 51.52
C ILE A 483 1.14 16.40 50.40
N GLN A 484 1.46 17.67 50.18
CA GLN A 484 1.03 18.42 49.01
C GLN A 484 2.18 19.30 48.53
N ALA A 485 2.63 19.08 47.31
CA ALA A 485 3.76 19.79 46.74
C ALA A 485 3.49 20.15 45.27
N PRO A 486 3.69 21.40 44.85
CA PRO A 486 3.51 21.80 43.46
C PRO A 486 4.75 21.40 42.62
N TYR A 487 4.63 21.42 41.29
CA TYR A 487 5.72 21.02 40.39
C TYR A 487 6.99 21.86 40.54
N GLU A 488 6.84 23.13 40.91
CA GLU A 488 7.94 24.10 41.04
C GLU A 488 8.89 23.74 42.18
N LYS A 489 8.45 22.91 43.14
CA LYS A 489 9.30 22.37 44.20
C LYS A 489 10.06 21.11 43.79
N LEU A 490 9.62 20.38 42.76
CA LEU A 490 10.24 19.12 42.39
C LEU A 490 11.59 19.36 41.73
N LYS A 491 12.68 18.92 42.39
CA LYS A 491 14.04 19.00 41.86
C LYS A 491 14.40 17.78 41.05
N MET A 492 14.01 16.60 41.51
CA MET A 492 14.35 15.33 40.88
C MET A 492 13.26 14.30 41.09
N SER A 493 13.02 13.49 40.07
CA SER A 493 12.25 12.24 40.16
C SER A 493 13.14 11.09 39.71
N SER A 494 13.27 10.06 40.53
CA SER A 494 14.05 8.85 40.22
C SER A 494 13.35 7.60 40.73
N ASP A 495 13.85 6.43 40.34
CA ASP A 495 13.22 5.16 40.63
C ASP A 495 14.22 3.99 40.67
N ASP A 496 13.88 2.91 41.37
CA ASP A 496 14.70 1.69 41.48
C ASP A 496 14.45 0.67 40.33
N GLY A 497 13.50 0.96 39.44
CA GLY A 497 13.06 0.07 38.37
C GLY A 497 12.17 -1.10 38.82
N ILE A 498 11.93 -1.26 40.13
CA ILE A 498 11.24 -2.41 40.72
C ILE A 498 9.92 -1.97 41.37
N ARG A 499 9.97 -1.11 42.38
CA ARG A 499 8.76 -0.62 43.08
C ARG A 499 8.89 0.73 43.77
N MET A 500 10.11 1.20 44.04
CA MET A 500 10.35 2.44 44.78
C MET A 500 10.39 3.65 43.84
N LEU A 501 9.59 4.66 44.16
CA LEU A 501 9.60 5.98 43.55
C LEU A 501 10.22 6.99 44.53
N TYR A 502 11.17 7.77 44.03
CA TYR A 502 11.86 8.83 44.79
C TYR A 502 11.53 10.19 44.18
N LEU A 503 10.95 11.09 44.99
CA LEU A 503 10.64 12.47 44.60
C LEU A 503 11.37 13.44 45.53
N ASP A 504 12.38 14.13 45.02
CA ASP A 504 13.13 15.14 45.78
C ASP A 504 12.51 16.53 45.57
N PHE A 505 11.96 17.10 46.65
CA PHE A 505 11.42 18.46 46.66
C PHE A 505 12.40 19.50 47.25
N GLY A 506 13.56 19.03 47.74
CA GLY A 506 14.58 19.85 48.39
C GLY A 506 14.14 20.57 49.67
N GLY A 507 15.07 21.33 50.25
CA GLY A 507 14.79 22.18 51.41
C GLY A 507 14.42 21.38 52.67
N LYS A 508 13.38 21.81 53.38
CA LYS A 508 12.85 21.13 54.59
C LYS A 508 11.99 19.90 54.27
N ASP A 509 11.49 19.80 53.04
CA ASP A 509 10.54 18.76 52.61
C ASP A 509 11.29 17.46 52.23
N GLY A 510 12.56 17.57 51.82
CA GLY A 510 13.47 16.44 51.61
C GLY A 510 13.09 15.52 50.44
N GLU A 511 13.64 14.29 50.47
CA GLU A 511 13.29 13.22 49.53
C GLU A 511 12.09 12.42 50.05
N LEU A 512 11.07 12.30 49.21
CA LEU A 512 9.90 11.47 49.42
C LEU A 512 10.11 10.10 48.78
N GLN A 513 10.10 9.06 49.60
CA GLN A 513 10.22 7.66 49.19
C GLN A 513 8.86 6.98 49.27
N LEU A 514 8.37 6.47 48.14
CA LEU A 514 7.08 5.80 48.03
C LEU A 514 7.26 4.39 47.46
N ASP A 515 6.68 3.40 48.12
CA ASP A 515 6.57 2.04 47.56
C ASP A 515 5.28 1.95 46.74
N LEU A 516 5.38 1.78 45.43
CA LEU A 516 4.23 1.73 44.52
C LEU A 516 3.68 0.31 44.29
N HIS A 517 4.26 -0.70 44.95
CA HIS A 517 3.92 -2.13 44.79
C HIS A 517 4.06 -2.66 43.34
N SER A 518 4.61 -1.85 42.44
CA SER A 518 4.71 -2.14 41.00
C SER A 518 5.76 -1.23 40.37
N CYS A 519 6.22 -1.61 39.17
CA CYS A 519 7.27 -0.88 38.48
C CYS A 519 6.92 0.62 38.37
N PRO A 520 7.78 1.53 38.88
CA PRO A 520 7.51 2.97 38.93
C PRO A 520 7.69 3.69 37.59
N LYS A 521 8.21 3.02 36.56
CA LYS A 521 8.50 3.62 35.24
C LYS A 521 7.30 4.35 34.61
N PRO A 522 6.07 3.80 34.59
CA PRO A 522 4.91 4.53 34.06
C PRO A 522 4.69 5.87 34.78
N ILE A 523 4.79 5.88 36.11
CA ILE A 523 4.59 7.09 36.92
C ILE A 523 5.66 8.14 36.63
N VAL A 524 6.93 7.71 36.58
CA VAL A 524 8.03 8.61 36.22
C VAL A 524 7.80 9.24 34.84
N PHE A 525 7.36 8.45 33.85
CA PHE A 525 7.04 8.97 32.52
C PHE A 525 5.84 9.92 32.51
N ILE A 526 4.82 9.67 33.33
CA ILE A 526 3.63 10.53 33.42
C ILE A 526 3.97 11.89 34.04
N ILE A 527 4.72 11.93 35.15
CA ILE A 527 5.22 13.19 35.77
C ILE A 527 5.91 14.05 34.72
N HIS A 528 6.77 13.39 33.97
CA HIS A 528 7.56 13.91 32.88
C HIS A 528 6.72 14.43 31.70
N SER A 529 5.59 13.79 31.37
CA SER A 529 4.65 14.25 30.35
C SER A 529 3.85 15.47 30.82
N PHE A 530 3.36 15.46 32.06
CA PHE A 530 2.68 16.61 32.67
C PHE A 530 3.59 17.84 32.73
N LEU A 531 4.83 17.69 33.22
CA LEU A 531 5.83 18.76 33.23
C LEU A 531 6.09 19.31 31.82
N SER A 532 6.27 18.42 30.83
CA SER A 532 6.52 18.85 29.45
C SER A 532 5.35 19.65 28.88
N ALA A 533 4.11 19.18 29.07
CA ALA A 533 2.91 19.85 28.59
C ALA A 533 2.71 21.21 29.28
N LYS A 534 2.92 21.26 30.61
CA LYS A 534 2.82 22.51 31.40
C LYS A 534 3.84 23.56 30.92
N ILE A 535 5.09 23.15 30.68
CA ILE A 535 6.15 24.05 30.17
C ILE A 535 5.80 24.58 28.77
N THR A 536 5.35 23.71 27.86
CA THR A 536 4.95 24.10 26.50
C THR A 536 3.79 25.09 26.53
N ARG A 537 2.76 24.84 27.36
CA ARG A 537 1.60 25.73 27.50
C ARG A 537 1.97 27.11 28.05
N LEU A 538 2.93 27.18 28.97
CA LEU A 538 3.43 28.43 29.54
C LEU A 538 4.36 29.21 28.59
N GLY A 539 4.64 28.68 27.39
CA GLY A 539 5.56 29.32 26.43
C GLY A 539 7.01 29.39 26.93
N LEU A 540 7.38 28.57 27.92
CA LEU A 540 8.72 28.54 28.51
C LEU A 540 9.72 27.72 27.68
N VAL A 541 9.36 27.42 26.42
CA VAL A 541 10.19 26.73 25.44
C VAL A 541 10.75 27.79 24.49
N ALA A 542 12.03 28.16 24.68
CA ALA A 542 12.81 28.95 23.73
C ALA A 542 13.47 28.05 22.68
#